data_AF-A0A654DAF4-F1
#
_entry.id   AF-A0A654DAF4-F1
#
_cell.length_a   1.000
_cell.length_b   1.000
_cell.length_c   1.000
_cell.angle_alpha   90.00
_cell.angle_beta   90.00
_cell.angle_gamma   90.00
#
_symmetry.space_group_name_H-M   'P 1'
#
loop_
_entity.id
_entity.type
_entity.pdbx_description
1 polymer ?
#
loop_
_entity_poly.entity_id
_entity_poly.type
_entity_poly.pdbx_seq_one_letter_code
_entity_poly.pdbx_strand_id
1 'polypeptide(L)'
;MESLKRQLHVLEVAAAYLGPHYPARRLQALFYIAKHEPVLYQRLWVAVDSLEATVRRDIDALTGERTGAPLVVERPGDNVGRHKVYWLTDRGREAVWAIAAAVTG
;
A
#
# COMPACT_ATOMS: atom_id res chain seq x y z
N MET A 1 -1.03 20.52 12.51
CA MET A 1 -2.31 20.58 11.77
C MET A 1 -2.14 20.40 10.27
N GLU A 2 -1.10 20.98 9.64
CA GLU A 2 -0.88 20.86 8.18
C GLU A 2 -0.53 19.43 7.71
N SER A 3 0.24 18.67 8.50
CA SER A 3 0.61 17.29 8.15
C SER A 3 -0.59 16.35 8.03
N LEU A 4 -1.55 16.43 8.96
CA LEU A 4 -2.76 15.60 8.94
C LEU A 4 -3.68 15.96 7.76
N LYS A 5 -3.86 17.25 7.48
CA LYS A 5 -4.64 17.71 6.31
C LYS A 5 -4.04 17.19 5.01
N ARG A 6 -2.71 17.25 4.87
CA ARG A 6 -2.02 16.72 3.69
C ARG A 6 -2.19 15.20 3.56
N GLN A 7 -2.08 14.46 4.66
CA GLN A 7 -2.29 13.01 4.65
C GLN A 7 -3.72 12.63 4.26
N LEU A 8 -4.74 13.31 4.81
CA LEU A 8 -6.14 13.09 4.44
C LEU A 8 -6.37 13.38 2.96
N HIS A 9 -5.84 14.51 2.46
CA HIS A 9 -5.97 14.87 1.05
C HIS A 9 -5.34 13.83 0.12
N VAL A 10 -4.15 13.32 0.43
CA VAL A 10 -3.50 12.23 -0.33
C VAL A 10 -4.38 10.99 -0.39
N LEU A 11 -5.02 10.63 0.73
CA LEU A 11 -5.90 9.45 0.80
C LEU A 11 -7.20 9.65 0.02
N GLU A 12 -7.76 10.86 0.01
CA GLU A 12 -8.94 11.20 -0.80
C GLU A 12 -8.65 11.09 -2.30
N VAL A 13 -7.53 11.67 -2.75
CA VAL A 13 -7.09 11.57 -4.16
C VAL A 13 -6.81 10.12 -4.55
N ALA A 14 -6.16 9.37 -3.68
CA ALA A 14 -5.89 7.95 -3.88
C ALA A 14 -7.16 7.10 -4.01
N ALA A 15 -8.17 7.36 -3.18
CA ALA A 15 -9.47 6.69 -3.26
C ALA A 15 -10.22 7.07 -4.54
N ALA A 16 -10.10 8.31 -5.02
CA ALA A 16 -10.67 8.72 -6.30
C ALA A 16 -9.99 8.01 -7.50
N TYR A 17 -8.68 7.80 -7.42
CA TYR A 17 -7.90 7.16 -8.49
C TYR A 17 -8.07 5.63 -8.53
N LEU A 18 -7.92 4.96 -7.39
CA LEU A 18 -8.00 3.49 -7.28
C LEU A 18 -9.44 2.98 -7.11
N GLY A 19 -10.38 3.89 -6.84
CA GLY A 19 -11.78 3.61 -6.64
C GLY A 19 -12.17 3.42 -5.16
N PRO A 20 -13.48 3.54 -4.86
CA PRO A 20 -14.01 3.57 -3.49
C PRO A 20 -13.83 2.26 -2.73
N HIS A 21 -13.40 1.18 -3.40
CA HIS A 21 -13.14 -0.13 -2.80
C HIS A 21 -11.79 -0.22 -2.07
N TYR A 22 -10.97 0.85 -2.12
CA TYR A 22 -9.70 0.95 -1.40
C TYR A 22 -9.89 1.77 -0.12
N PRO A 23 -10.06 1.12 1.05
CA PRO A 23 -10.18 1.84 2.31
C PRO A 23 -8.86 2.56 2.63
N ALA A 24 -8.94 3.66 3.38
CA ALA A 24 -7.78 4.50 3.77
C ALA A 24 -6.59 3.68 4.30
N ARG A 25 -6.87 2.65 5.11
CA ARG A 25 -5.86 1.74 5.66
C ARG A 25 -5.08 0.96 4.59
N ARG A 26 -5.77 0.50 3.53
CA ARG A 26 -5.12 -0.19 2.41
C ARG A 26 -4.24 0.76 1.62
N LEU A 27 -4.70 2.00 1.44
CA LEU A 27 -3.92 3.05 0.79
C LEU A 27 -2.68 3.41 1.62
N GLN A 28 -2.81 3.49 2.95
CA GLN A 28 -1.67 3.67 3.85
C GLN A 28 -0.65 2.53 3.72
N ALA A 29 -1.09 1.27 3.66
CA ALA A 29 -0.20 0.14 3.44
C ALA A 29 0.52 0.25 2.08
N LEU A 30 -0.20 0.60 1.00
CA LEU A 30 0.38 0.81 -0.33
C LEU A 30 1.46 1.90 -0.32
N PHE A 31 1.18 3.06 0.26
CA PHE A 31 2.15 4.17 0.34
C PHE A 31 3.33 3.87 1.26
N TYR A 32 3.11 3.09 2.32
CA TYR A 32 4.20 2.64 3.16
C TYR A 32 5.15 1.72 2.40
N ILE A 33 4.63 0.77 1.62
CA ILE A 33 5.44 -0.08 0.72
C ILE A 33 6.19 0.78 -0.29
N ALA A 34 5.50 1.73 -0.94
CA ALA A 34 6.11 2.63 -1.92
C ALA A 34 7.32 3.40 -1.38
N LYS A 35 7.29 3.78 -0.11
CA LYS A 35 8.36 4.55 0.54
C LYS A 35 9.52 3.68 1.04
N HIS A 36 9.26 2.41 1.31
CA HIS A 36 10.16 1.56 2.11
C HIS A 36 10.49 0.20 1.47
N GLU A 37 10.11 -0.04 0.21
CA GLU A 37 10.33 -1.34 -0.45
C GLU A 37 11.83 -1.75 -0.48
N PRO A 38 12.18 -3.01 -0.13
CA PRO A 38 11.32 -4.09 0.37
C PRO A 38 10.82 -3.89 1.81
N VAL A 39 9.54 -4.20 2.04
CA VAL A 39 8.96 -4.11 3.39
C VAL A 39 8.60 -5.47 3.96
N LEU A 40 9.05 -5.76 5.19
CA LEU A 40 8.62 -6.93 5.96
C LEU A 40 7.16 -6.80 6.43
N TYR A 41 6.41 -7.89 6.37
CA TYR A 41 5.03 -7.94 6.87
C TYR A 41 4.87 -7.36 8.29
N GLN A 42 5.79 -7.69 9.19
CA GLN A 42 5.78 -7.25 10.58
C GLN A 42 5.90 -5.72 10.73
N ARG A 43 6.58 -5.05 9.79
CA ARG A 43 6.70 -3.59 9.80
C ARG A 43 5.44 -2.89 9.27
N LEU A 44 4.69 -3.56 8.37
CA LEU A 44 3.48 -2.99 7.78
C LEU A 44 2.39 -2.75 8.81
N TRP A 45 2.06 -3.75 9.62
CA TRP A 45 0.91 -3.60 10.52
C TRP A 45 1.18 -2.63 11.68
N VAL A 46 2.45 -2.52 12.11
CA VAL A 46 2.89 -1.49 13.06
C VAL A 46 2.78 -0.10 12.45
N ALA A 47 3.21 0.08 11.19
CA ALA A 47 3.18 1.38 10.54
C ALA A 47 1.75 1.86 10.21
N VAL A 48 0.84 0.93 9.98
CA VAL A 48 -0.56 1.19 9.64
C VAL A 48 -1.45 1.33 10.90
N ASP A 49 -0.87 1.14 12.09
CA ASP A 49 -1.54 1.22 13.40
C ASP A 49 -2.87 0.45 13.42
N SER A 50 -2.82 -0.83 13.03
CA SER A 50 -4.01 -1.66 12.88
C SER A 50 -3.71 -3.11 13.27
N LEU A 51 -4.78 -3.84 13.59
CA LEU A 51 -4.72 -5.28 13.86
C LEU A 51 -4.07 -6.02 12.70
N GLU A 52 -3.13 -6.92 13.03
CA GLU A 52 -2.38 -7.72 12.06
C GLU A 52 -3.30 -8.44 11.07
N ALA A 53 -4.34 -9.13 11.54
CA ALA A 53 -5.28 -9.85 10.66
C ALA A 53 -5.97 -8.93 9.63
N THR A 54 -6.19 -7.67 9.99
CA THR A 54 -6.81 -6.69 9.09
C THR A 54 -5.82 -6.20 8.04
N VAL A 55 -4.57 -5.94 8.44
CA VAL A 55 -3.50 -5.56 7.51
C VAL A 55 -3.17 -6.72 6.57
N ARG A 56 -3.22 -7.97 7.04
CA ARG A 56 -3.11 -9.14 6.16
C ARG A 56 -4.14 -9.11 5.05
N ARG A 57 -5.41 -8.94 5.38
CA ARG A 57 -6.49 -8.87 4.37
C ARG A 57 -6.30 -7.74 3.37
N ASP A 58 -5.77 -6.60 3.80
CA ASP A 58 -5.51 -5.48 2.91
C ASP A 58 -4.30 -5.71 2.01
N ILE A 59 -3.24 -6.34 2.51
CA ILE A 59 -2.09 -6.77 1.70
C ILE A 59 -2.50 -7.87 0.72
N ASP A 60 -3.28 -8.86 1.15
CA ASP A 60 -3.82 -9.91 0.28
C ASP A 60 -4.69 -9.33 -0.84
N ALA A 61 -5.40 -8.22 -0.57
CA ALA A 61 -6.16 -7.50 -1.59
C ALA A 61 -5.27 -6.67 -2.53
N LEU A 62 -4.08 -6.25 -2.11
CA LEU A 62 -3.10 -5.55 -2.94
C LEU A 62 -2.26 -6.51 -3.79
N THR A 63 -2.04 -7.74 -3.31
CA THR A 63 -1.35 -8.82 -4.01
C THR A 63 -2.28 -9.68 -4.86
N GLY A 64 -3.57 -9.70 -4.56
CA GLY A 64 -4.59 -10.49 -5.25
C GLY A 64 -5.38 -9.69 -6.31
N GLU A 65 -5.77 -10.39 -7.38
CA GLU A 65 -6.44 -9.87 -8.58
C GLU A 65 -7.89 -9.37 -8.41
N ARG A 66 -8.32 -8.96 -7.21
CA ARG A 66 -9.74 -8.65 -6.97
C ARG A 66 -10.26 -7.42 -7.74
N THR A 67 -9.38 -6.62 -8.34
CA THR A 67 -9.69 -5.37 -9.08
C THR A 67 -8.83 -5.18 -10.35
N GLY A 68 -8.14 -6.24 -10.80
CA GLY A 68 -7.19 -6.20 -11.92
C GLY A 68 -5.79 -6.65 -11.50
N ALA A 69 -4.77 -6.28 -12.28
CA ALA A 69 -3.38 -6.66 -12.00
C ALA A 69 -2.92 -6.17 -10.61
N PRO A 70 -2.12 -6.97 -9.88
CA PRO A 70 -1.70 -6.66 -8.53
C PRO A 70 -0.90 -5.37 -8.45
N LEU A 71 -1.08 -4.62 -7.36
CA LEU A 71 -0.29 -3.41 -7.07
C LEU A 71 0.95 -3.73 -6.23
N VAL A 72 0.92 -4.85 -5.51
CA VAL A 72 1.99 -5.31 -4.64
C VAL A 72 2.34 -6.75 -5.00
N VAL A 73 3.61 -7.12 -4.91
CA VAL A 73 4.06 -8.51 -5.03
C VAL A 73 4.70 -8.96 -3.72
N GLU A 74 4.36 -10.18 -3.30
CA GLU A 74 5.01 -10.88 -2.19
C GLU A 74 6.18 -11.71 -2.72
N ARG A 75 7.34 -11.66 -2.05
CA ARG A 75 8.44 -12.61 -2.28
C ARG A 75 9.05 -13.10 -0.96
N PRO A 76 9.82 -14.19 -0.98
CA PRO A 76 10.61 -14.62 0.16
C PRO A 76 11.65 -13.54 0.53
N GLY A 77 11.74 -13.21 1.81
CA GLY A 77 12.68 -12.22 2.35
C GLY A 77 14.02 -12.79 2.77
N ASP A 78 14.12 -14.12 2.79
CA ASP A 78 15.33 -14.87 3.07
C ASP A 78 15.32 -16.19 2.27
N ASN A 79 16.49 -16.80 2.12
CA ASN A 79 16.68 -18.07 1.41
C ASN A 79 15.93 -19.26 2.05
N VAL A 80 15.39 -19.08 3.25
CA VAL A 80 14.70 -20.09 4.05
C VAL A 80 13.17 -19.87 4.07
N GLY A 81 12.67 -18.83 3.39
CA GLY A 81 11.26 -18.48 3.28
C GLY A 81 10.56 -18.10 4.58
N ARG A 82 11.30 -17.78 5.66
CA ARG A 82 10.68 -17.52 6.98
C ARG A 82 10.00 -16.16 7.04
N HIS A 83 10.50 -15.20 6.27
CA HIS A 83 9.95 -13.86 6.19
C HIS A 83 9.34 -13.58 4.81
N LYS A 84 8.16 -12.94 4.82
CA LYS A 84 7.51 -12.38 3.64
C LYS A 84 7.84 -10.90 3.53
N VAL A 85 8.29 -10.49 2.35
CA VAL A 85 8.57 -9.09 2.01
C VAL A 85 7.75 -8.68 0.80
N TYR A 86 7.43 -7.39 0.74
CA TYR A 86 6.53 -6.81 -0.25
C TYR A 86 7.19 -5.67 -1.00
N TRP A 87 6.93 -5.62 -2.30
CA TRP A 87 7.34 -4.56 -3.24
C TRP A 87 6.15 -4.08 -4.04
N LEU A 88 6.25 -2.89 -4.61
CA LEU A 88 5.35 -2.48 -5.66
C LEU A 88 5.62 -3.27 -6.94
N THR A 89 4.55 -3.64 -7.62
CA THR A 89 4.60 -3.99 -9.05
C THR A 89 4.79 -2.73 -9.89
N ASP A 90 5.02 -2.88 -11.20
CA ASP A 90 5.08 -1.71 -12.10
C ASP A 90 3.78 -0.91 -12.07
N ARG A 91 2.62 -1.59 -12.12
CA ARG A 91 1.30 -0.96 -11.95
C ARG A 91 1.15 -0.29 -10.58
N GLY A 92 1.68 -0.90 -9.53
CA GLY A 92 1.74 -0.30 -8.19
C GLY A 92 2.50 1.03 -8.18
N ARG A 93 3.68 1.06 -8.82
CA ARG A 93 4.49 2.28 -8.97
C ARG A 93 3.76 3.35 -9.79
N GLU A 94 3.19 2.97 -10.94
CA GLU A 94 2.41 3.88 -11.78
C GLU A 94 1.24 4.50 -11.02
N ALA A 95 0.49 3.69 -10.26
CA ALA A 95 -0.61 4.18 -9.45
C ALA A 95 -0.14 5.19 -8.38
N VAL A 96 0.94 4.88 -7.66
CA VAL A 96 1.49 5.79 -6.65
C VAL A 96 1.98 7.10 -7.29
N TRP A 97 2.62 7.04 -8.46
CA TRP A 97 3.06 8.23 -9.19
C TRP A 97 1.90 9.07 -9.70
N ALA A 98 0.87 8.46 -10.27
CA ALA A 98 -0.32 9.18 -10.72
C ALA A 98 -1.00 9.92 -9.56
N ILE A 99 -1.10 9.26 -8.39
CA ILE A 99 -1.65 9.89 -7.20
C ILE A 99 -0.75 11.03 -6.71
N ALA A 100 0.57 10.83 -6.66
CA ALA A 100 1.51 11.86 -6.25
C ALA A 100 1.43 13.11 -7.15
N ALA A 101 1.34 12.91 -8.47
CA ALA A 101 1.17 13.99 -9.44
C ALA A 101 -0.15 14.75 -9.23
N ALA A 102 -1.25 14.03 -8.99
CA ALA A 102 -2.56 14.61 -8.74
C ALA A 102 -2.65 15.42 -7.43
N VAL A 103 -1.82 15.09 -6.43
CA VAL A 103 -1.74 15.83 -5.15
C VAL A 103 -0.91 17.13 -5.29
N THR A 104 0.01 17.19 -6.26
CA THR A 104 0.89 18.36 -6.46
C THR A 104 0.46 19.31 -7.56
N GLY A 105 -0.47 18.88 -8.41
CA GLY A 105 -0.99 19.64 -9.56
C GLY A 105 -2.14 20.57 -9.24
#